data_AF-A0A537S4A9-F1
#
_entry.id   AF-A0A537S4A9-F1
#
_cell.length_a   1.000
_cell.length_b   1.000
_cell.length_c   1.000
_cell.angle_alpha   90.00
_cell.angle_beta   90.00
_cell.angle_gamma   90.00
#
_symmetry.space_group_name_H-M   'P 1'
#
loop_
_entity.id
_entity.type
_entity.pdbx_description
1 polymer ?
#
loop_
_entity_poly.entity_id
_entity_poly.type
_entity_poly.pdbx_seq_one_letter_code
_entity_poly.pdbx_strand_id
1 'polypeptide(L)'
;RNNPGGLLDQAVAVSDAFLEKGEIVSTRGKRAEEAQRYNARPGDIASGLPVAVLINGGSASASEIVAGALQDHHRAVLIGTKSFGKG
;
A
#
# COMPACT_ATOMS: atom_id res chain seq x y z
N ARG A 1 -10.99 -4.68 -4.47
CA ARG A 1 -12.26 -4.02 -4.87
C ARG A 1 -13.24 -4.00 -3.70
N ASN A 2 -14.05 -2.94 -3.57
CA ASN A 2 -15.05 -2.73 -2.50
C ASN A 2 -14.48 -2.91 -1.08
N ASN A 3 -13.20 -2.59 -0.91
CA ASN A 3 -12.54 -2.65 0.38
C ASN A 3 -12.37 -1.22 0.90
N PRO A 4 -13.15 -0.80 1.92
CA PRO A 4 -13.13 0.58 2.42
C PRO A 4 -11.84 0.90 3.20
N GLY A 5 -10.92 -0.04 3.31
CA GLY A 5 -9.70 0.05 4.09
C GLY A 5 -9.84 -0.75 5.38
N GLY A 6 -9.22 -0.24 6.43
CA GLY A 6 -9.01 -0.97 7.66
C GLY A 6 -7.86 -0.34 8.42
N LEU A 7 -7.12 -1.17 9.13
CA LEU A 7 -6.03 -0.71 9.97
C LEU A 7 -4.76 -0.43 9.15
N LEU A 8 -4.04 0.62 9.51
CA LEU A 8 -2.81 1.06 8.86
C LEU A 8 -1.71 0.00 8.97
N ASP A 9 -1.54 -0.59 10.16
CA ASP A 9 -0.55 -1.63 10.45
C ASP A 9 -0.75 -2.87 9.55
N GLN A 10 -1.99 -3.24 9.28
CA GLN A 10 -2.31 -4.35 8.38
C GLN A 10 -1.99 -4.01 6.92
N ALA A 11 -2.26 -2.79 6.47
CA ALA A 11 -1.83 -2.36 5.13
C ALA A 11 -0.30 -2.35 5.00
N VAL A 12 0.41 -1.91 6.03
CA VAL A 12 1.88 -1.97 6.08
C VAL A 12 2.35 -3.41 6.02
N ALA A 13 1.81 -4.30 6.85
CA ALA A 13 2.22 -5.71 6.89
C ALA A 13 1.96 -6.43 5.56
N VAL A 14 0.81 -6.18 4.92
CA VAL A 14 0.52 -6.76 3.60
C VAL A 14 1.48 -6.22 2.54
N SER A 15 1.78 -4.93 2.55
CA SER A 15 2.71 -4.33 1.58
C SER A 15 4.14 -4.84 1.78
N ASP A 16 4.59 -4.91 3.03
CA ASP A 16 5.90 -5.42 3.45
C ASP A 16 6.14 -6.85 2.97
N ALA A 17 5.08 -7.67 2.92
CA ALA A 17 5.19 -9.05 2.45
C ALA A 17 5.62 -9.18 0.97
N PHE A 18 5.42 -8.16 0.14
CA PHE A 18 5.76 -8.21 -1.29
C PHE A 18 6.94 -7.32 -1.67
N LEU A 19 7.45 -6.49 -0.74
CA LEU A 19 8.42 -5.45 -1.02
C LEU A 19 9.73 -5.72 -0.30
N GLU A 20 10.81 -5.77 -1.07
CA GLU A 20 12.16 -6.01 -0.52
C GLU A 20 12.74 -4.81 0.25
N LYS A 21 12.31 -3.59 -0.07
CA LYS A 21 12.82 -2.33 0.49
C LYS A 21 11.97 -1.13 0.11
N GLY A 22 12.24 -0.01 0.79
CA GLY A 22 11.70 1.31 0.46
C GLY A 22 10.51 1.72 1.32
N GLU A 23 10.07 2.98 1.21
CA GLU A 23 8.95 3.49 2.02
C GLU A 23 7.61 2.92 1.50
N ILE A 24 6.82 2.32 2.40
CA ILE A 24 5.47 1.82 2.11
C ILE A 24 4.47 2.97 2.23
N VAL A 25 4.54 3.70 3.34
CA VAL A 25 3.66 4.82 3.62
C VAL A 25 4.31 5.73 4.66
N SER A 26 4.04 7.02 4.56
CA SER A 26 4.33 7.98 5.60
C SER A 26 3.06 8.70 6.03
N THR A 27 2.92 8.93 7.34
CA THR A 27 1.82 9.71 7.89
C THR A 27 2.35 11.09 8.27
N ARG A 28 1.60 12.13 7.94
CA ARG A 28 1.93 13.50 8.33
C ARG A 28 0.99 13.97 9.43
N GLY A 29 1.54 14.22 10.61
CA GLY A 29 0.81 14.84 11.71
C GLY A 29 0.71 16.36 11.55
N LYS A 30 0.09 17.03 12.53
CA LYS A 30 -0.01 18.50 12.53
C LYS A 30 1.35 19.14 12.77
N ARG A 31 2.20 18.45 13.54
CA ARG A 31 3.59 18.83 13.78
C ARG A 31 4.55 17.89 13.08
N ALA A 32 5.76 18.35 12.79
CA ALA A 32 6.73 17.58 12.02
C ALA A 32 7.20 16.32 12.79
N GLU A 33 7.34 16.42 14.10
CA GLU A 33 7.70 15.34 15.01
C GLU A 33 6.63 14.23 15.13
N GLU A 34 5.40 14.50 14.69
CA GLU A 34 4.32 13.51 14.64
C GLU A 34 4.36 12.68 13.34
N ALA A 35 5.27 13.00 12.41
CA ALA A 35 5.40 12.24 11.18
C ALA A 35 5.96 10.83 11.45
N GLN A 36 5.32 9.82 10.88
CA GLN A 36 5.78 8.43 10.95
C GLN A 36 6.08 7.93 9.54
N ARG A 37 7.08 7.06 9.43
CA ARG A 37 7.45 6.42 8.17
C ARG A 37 7.52 4.92 8.39
N TYR A 38 6.89 4.19 7.49
CA TYR A 38 6.87 2.73 7.49
C TYR A 38 7.65 2.27 6.26
N ASN A 39 8.74 1.55 6.49
CA ASN A 39 9.60 1.04 5.42
C ASN A 39 9.48 -0.46 5.32
N ALA A 40 9.55 -0.96 4.10
CA ALA A 40 9.61 -2.38 3.82
C ALA A 40 10.95 -2.98 4.26
N ARG A 41 10.90 -4.26 4.64
CA ARG A 41 12.02 -5.09 5.06
C ARG A 41 12.23 -6.20 4.02
N PRO A 42 13.45 -6.72 3.87
CA PRO A 42 13.73 -7.77 2.88
C PRO A 42 12.78 -8.98 2.98
N GLY A 43 12.31 -9.43 1.82
CA GLY A 43 11.31 -10.47 1.64
C GLY A 43 10.34 -10.18 0.48
N ASP A 44 10.02 -11.21 -0.30
CA ASP A 44 8.92 -11.19 -1.26
C ASP A 44 8.22 -12.54 -1.25
N ILE A 45 7.01 -12.60 -0.69
CA ILE A 45 6.21 -13.83 -0.61
C ILE A 45 5.85 -14.39 -1.98
N ALA A 46 5.85 -13.54 -3.02
CA ALA A 46 5.58 -13.96 -4.38
C ALA A 46 6.85 -14.36 -5.14
N SER A 47 8.04 -14.28 -4.54
CA SER A 47 9.31 -14.78 -5.10
C SER A 47 9.56 -14.32 -6.54
N GLY A 48 9.31 -13.04 -6.83
CA GLY A 48 9.48 -12.45 -8.16
C GLY A 48 8.36 -12.77 -9.17
N LEU A 49 7.33 -13.52 -8.79
CA LEU A 49 6.17 -13.75 -9.66
C LEU A 49 5.44 -12.42 -9.97
N PRO A 50 4.85 -12.29 -11.16
CA PRO A 50 4.02 -11.13 -11.49
C PRO A 50 2.84 -10.99 -10.52
N VAL A 51 2.60 -9.76 -10.06
CA VAL A 51 1.50 -9.44 -9.14
C VAL A 51 0.58 -8.41 -9.81
N ALA A 52 -0.73 -8.61 -9.65
CA ALA A 52 -1.75 -7.68 -10.08
C ALA A 52 -2.68 -7.33 -8.90
N VAL A 53 -3.09 -6.06 -8.81
CA VAL A 53 -3.99 -5.57 -7.76
C VAL A 53 -5.27 -5.04 -8.39
N LEU A 54 -6.42 -5.60 -8.00
CA LEU A 54 -7.73 -5.21 -8.52
C LEU A 54 -8.40 -4.13 -7.65
N ILE A 55 -8.57 -2.93 -8.22
CA ILE A 55 -9.15 -1.77 -7.54
C ILE A 55 -10.44 -1.25 -8.21
N ASN A 56 -11.26 -0.54 -7.44
CA ASN A 56 -12.41 0.19 -7.96
C ASN A 56 -12.76 1.37 -7.04
N GLY A 57 -13.82 2.12 -7.35
CA GLY A 57 -14.26 3.27 -6.55
C GLY A 57 -14.68 2.97 -5.10
N GLY A 58 -14.86 1.68 -4.75
CA GLY A 58 -15.08 1.25 -3.37
C GLY A 58 -13.79 0.87 -2.62
N SER A 59 -12.62 0.98 -3.26
CA SER A 59 -11.32 0.84 -2.61
C SER A 59 -10.92 2.17 -1.95
N ALA A 60 -10.64 2.18 -0.65
CA ALA A 60 -10.30 3.40 0.08
C ALA A 60 -9.25 3.17 1.19
N SER A 61 -8.59 4.26 1.62
CA SER A 61 -7.75 4.33 2.82
C SER A 61 -6.65 3.25 2.85
N ALA A 62 -6.63 2.36 3.85
CA ALA A 62 -5.65 1.28 3.97
C ALA A 62 -5.51 0.43 2.68
N SER A 63 -6.59 0.25 1.91
CA SER A 63 -6.52 -0.44 0.62
C SER A 63 -5.77 0.36 -0.46
N GLU A 64 -5.84 1.69 -0.39
CA GLU A 64 -5.11 2.59 -1.28
C GLU A 64 -3.62 2.58 -0.94
N ILE A 65 -3.25 2.43 0.34
CA ILE A 65 -1.87 2.26 0.76
C ILE A 65 -1.25 1.01 0.15
N VAL A 66 -1.92 -0.14 0.24
CA VAL A 66 -1.41 -1.39 -0.36
C VAL A 66 -1.25 -1.25 -1.87
N ALA A 67 -2.29 -0.72 -2.55
CA ALA A 67 -2.25 -0.55 -3.99
C ALA A 67 -1.15 0.44 -4.43
N GLY A 68 -1.06 1.59 -3.75
CA GLY A 68 -0.07 2.63 -4.02
C GLY A 68 1.35 2.16 -3.77
N ALA A 69 1.64 1.55 -2.61
CA ALA A 69 2.96 1.04 -2.31
C ALA A 69 3.43 0.00 -3.35
N LEU A 70 2.59 -0.97 -3.70
CA LEU A 70 2.98 -1.96 -4.70
C LEU A 70 3.12 -1.35 -6.12
N GLN A 71 2.36 -0.31 -6.45
CA GLN A 71 2.49 0.41 -7.72
C GLN A 71 3.77 1.25 -7.78
N ASP A 72 4.02 2.06 -6.77
CA ASP A 72 5.13 3.02 -6.70
C ASP A 72 6.49 2.29 -6.72
N HIS A 73 6.54 1.11 -6.11
CA HIS A 73 7.70 0.23 -6.14
C HIS A 73 7.77 -0.65 -7.40
N HIS A 74 6.88 -0.46 -8.37
CA HIS A 74 6.81 -1.25 -9.61
C HIS A 74 6.65 -2.76 -9.34
N ARG A 75 6.15 -3.13 -8.17
CA ARG A 75 6.00 -4.52 -7.74
C ARG A 75 4.74 -5.16 -8.31
N ALA A 76 3.69 -4.37 -8.51
CA ALA A 76 2.43 -4.85 -9.05
C ALA A 76 1.82 -3.88 -10.07
N VAL A 77 1.05 -4.43 -11.00
CA VAL A 77 0.20 -3.65 -11.91
C VAL A 77 -1.18 -3.48 -11.30
N LEU A 78 -1.69 -2.25 -11.31
CA LEU A 78 -3.06 -1.96 -10.86
C LEU A 78 -4.03 -2.07 -12.03
N ILE A 79 -5.12 -2.80 -11.80
CA ILE A 79 -6.14 -3.06 -12.82
C ILE A 79 -7.51 -2.68 -12.24
N GLY A 80 -8.27 -1.89 -12.99
CA GLY A 80 -9.64 -1.50 -12.63
C GLY A 80 -9.90 -0.01 -12.82
N THR A 81 -10.60 0.60 -11.87
CA THR A 81 -10.97 2.02 -11.92
C THR A 81 -10.34 2.79 -10.78
N LYS A 82 -10.31 4.12 -10.88
CA LYS A 82 -9.84 5.02 -9.82
C LYS A 82 -10.48 4.65 -8.47
N SER A 83 -9.65 4.66 -7.41
CA SER A 83 -10.04 4.46 -6.03
C SER A 83 -10.78 5.68 -5.46
N PHE A 84 -11.21 5.60 -4.21
CA PHE A 84 -12.00 6.64 -3.57
C PHE A 84 -11.22 7.94 -3.32
N GLY A 85 -9.96 7.87 -2.88
CA GLY A 85 -9.10 9.01 -2.55
C GLY A 85 -9.28 9.53 -1.12
N LYS A 86 -9.34 8.64 -0.11
CA LYS A 86 -9.64 9.05 1.28
C LYS A 86 -8.42 9.57 2.05
N GLY A 87 -7.22 9.17 1.67
CA GLY A 87 -5.99 9.48 2.39
C GLY A 87 -4.80 9.51 1.45
#